data_AF-A0A381RNM6-F1
#
_entry.id   AF-A0A381RNM6-F1
#
_cell.length_a   1.000
_cell.length_b   1.000
_cell.length_c   1.000
_cell.angle_alpha   90.00
_cell.angle_beta   90.00
_cell.angle_gamma   90.00
#
_symmetry.space_group_name_H-M   'P 1'
#
loop_
_entity.id
_entity.type
_entity.pdbx_description
1 polymer ?
#
loop_
_entity_poly.entity_id
_entity_poly.type
_entity_poly.pdbx_seq_one_letter_code
_entity_poly.pdbx_strand_id
1 'polypeptide(L)'
;MKFSLLAMVFISTVATGTVRHKVILRGGDVITGYVAEMTHDSLKIIPASGGLQTSVTLDSVLYVHNSKGKLFYLSPKIRKFFQKGLGRGGVIITVTGESIPYRRLGRELFMFEPKLVYQTEEEPKRHEILLTDIHSVRFDHTVSEYAVKKGALAGASFTTVLFLLKYKAIKEFFNFNKLFRTGSAAYKTGTTIIPLTTIGWVAYDFFRGERELILNPLK
;
A
#
# COMPACT_ATOMS: atom_id res chain seq x y z
N MET A 1 -48.90 3.07 53.99
CA MET A 1 -47.48 3.47 54.03
C MET A 1 -46.62 2.37 53.42
N LYS A 2 -45.97 2.69 52.30
CA LYS A 2 -44.70 2.19 51.75
C LYS A 2 -44.26 0.74 52.07
N PHE A 3 -44.30 -0.14 51.06
CA PHE A 3 -43.36 -1.26 50.86
C PHE A 3 -43.03 -1.31 49.37
N SER A 4 -41.91 -0.71 48.98
CA SER A 4 -40.65 -1.38 48.62
C SER A 4 -40.62 -1.79 47.15
N LEU A 5 -40.16 -0.86 46.31
CA LEU A 5 -39.83 -1.08 44.91
C LEU A 5 -38.32 -1.29 44.83
N LEU A 6 -37.88 -2.54 44.79
CA LEU A 6 -36.47 -2.90 44.68
C LEU A 6 -36.02 -2.67 43.24
N ALA A 7 -35.43 -1.50 42.96
CA ALA A 7 -34.78 -1.22 41.69
C ALA A 7 -33.45 -1.99 41.63
N MET A 8 -33.40 -3.02 40.81
CA MET A 8 -32.18 -3.76 40.50
C MET A 8 -31.35 -2.94 39.50
N VAL A 9 -30.37 -2.19 40.03
CA VAL A 9 -29.39 -1.48 39.20
C VAL A 9 -28.36 -2.49 38.68
N PHE A 10 -28.48 -2.86 37.41
CA PHE A 10 -27.41 -3.57 36.70
C PHE A 10 -26.30 -2.58 36.37
N ILE A 11 -25.25 -2.55 37.18
CA ILE A 11 -23.99 -1.88 36.82
C ILE A 11 -23.23 -2.83 35.90
N SER A 12 -23.35 -2.64 34.59
CA SER A 12 -22.48 -3.27 33.60
C SER A 12 -21.09 -2.64 33.68
N THR A 13 -20.26 -3.12 34.61
CA THR A 13 -18.82 -2.91 34.54
C THR A 13 -18.26 -3.73 33.38
N VAL A 14 -18.11 -3.08 32.22
CA VAL A 14 -17.27 -3.63 31.15
C VAL A 14 -15.84 -3.58 31.69
N ALA A 15 -15.35 -4.71 32.19
CA ALA A 15 -13.96 -4.90 32.53
C ALA A 15 -13.15 -4.60 31.26
N THR A 16 -12.48 -3.44 31.24
CA THR A 16 -11.59 -3.04 30.16
C THR A 16 -10.43 -4.03 30.15
N GLY A 17 -10.47 -4.95 29.17
CA GLY A 17 -9.39 -5.90 28.96
C GLY A 17 -8.05 -5.16 28.85
N THR A 18 -7.01 -5.72 29.46
CA THR A 18 -5.64 -5.17 29.53
C THR A 18 -4.96 -4.97 28.16
N VAL A 19 -5.63 -5.36 27.07
CA VAL A 19 -5.11 -5.32 25.71
C VAL A 19 -5.46 -3.99 25.05
N ARG A 20 -4.47 -3.09 25.00
CA ARG A 20 -4.56 -1.83 24.27
C ARG A 20 -4.23 -2.04 22.80
N HIS A 21 -4.88 -1.27 21.93
CA HIS A 21 -4.63 -1.18 20.51
C HIS A 21 -3.85 0.10 20.18
N LYS A 22 -2.96 0.00 19.21
CA LYS A 22 -2.30 1.13 18.55
C LYS A 22 -2.79 1.19 17.11
N VAL A 23 -3.33 2.33 16.75
CA VAL A 23 -3.80 2.65 15.40
C VAL A 23 -2.79 3.61 14.82
N ILE A 24 -2.12 3.18 13.75
CA ILE A 24 -1.11 3.98 13.07
C ILE A 24 -1.77 4.64 11.87
N LEU A 25 -1.75 5.97 11.82
CA LEU A 25 -2.35 6.76 10.76
C LEU A 25 -1.34 7.07 9.66
N ARG A 26 -1.85 7.41 8.48
CA ARG A 26 -1.06 8.02 7.41
C ARG A 26 -0.52 9.35 7.91
N GLY A 27 0.80 9.50 7.89
CA GLY A 27 1.49 10.65 8.46
C GLY A 27 2.28 10.31 9.73
N GLY A 28 2.11 9.12 10.30
CA GLY A 28 2.88 8.66 11.47
C GLY A 28 2.21 8.96 12.81
N ASP A 29 1.05 9.62 12.83
CA ASP A 29 0.28 9.83 14.05
C ASP A 29 -0.21 8.50 14.62
N VAL A 30 -0.20 8.40 15.96
CA VAL A 30 -0.54 7.17 16.68
C VAL A 30 -1.68 7.43 17.64
N ILE A 31 -2.79 6.72 17.47
CA ILE A 31 -3.89 6.70 18.43
C ILE A 31 -3.76 5.43 19.27
N THR A 32 -3.62 5.59 20.59
CA THR A 32 -3.59 4.47 21.54
C THR A 32 -4.93 4.39 22.28
N GLY A 33 -5.57 3.21 22.26
CA GLY A 33 -6.89 3.05 22.85
C GLY A 33 -7.45 1.64 22.72
N TYR A 34 -8.76 1.51 22.84
CA TYR A 34 -9.49 0.27 22.57
C TYR A 34 -10.28 0.41 21.27
N VAL A 35 -10.09 -0.51 20.33
CA VAL A 35 -10.92 -0.57 19.11
C VAL A 35 -12.25 -1.18 19.50
N ALA A 36 -13.31 -0.36 19.50
CA ALA A 36 -14.65 -0.78 19.86
C ALA A 36 -15.38 -1.44 18.69
N GLU A 37 -15.20 -0.90 17.48
CA GLU A 37 -15.89 -1.37 16.28
C GLU A 37 -15.05 -1.06 15.04
N MET A 38 -15.08 -1.96 14.05
CA MET A 38 -14.49 -1.75 12.74
C MET A 38 -15.53 -2.09 11.66
N THR A 39 -15.94 -1.09 10.89
CA THR A 39 -16.86 -1.22 9.76
C THR A 39 -16.07 -1.36 8.46
N HIS A 40 -16.76 -1.30 7.32
CA HIS A 40 -16.11 -1.34 6.00
C HIS A 40 -15.23 -0.10 5.73
N ASP A 41 -15.58 1.03 6.31
CA ASP A 41 -15.05 2.37 6.01
C ASP A 41 -14.49 3.11 7.23
N SER A 42 -14.84 2.67 8.44
CA SER A 42 -14.50 3.38 9.68
C SER A 42 -14.00 2.46 10.78
N LEU A 43 -13.20 3.04 11.66
CA LEU A 43 -12.67 2.44 12.86
C LEU A 43 -13.07 3.31 14.05
N LYS A 44 -13.89 2.76 14.95
CA LYS A 44 -14.29 3.47 16.16
C LYS A 44 -13.38 3.08 17.32
N ILE A 45 -12.79 4.07 17.96
CA ILE A 45 -11.76 3.92 18.98
C ILE A 45 -12.20 4.64 20.25
N ILE A 46 -12.00 4.00 21.40
CA ILE A 46 -12.11 4.62 22.72
C ILE A 46 -10.67 4.96 23.17
N PRO A 47 -10.30 6.25 23.28
CA PRO A 47 -8.93 6.65 23.64
C PRO A 47 -8.52 6.14 25.02
N ALA A 48 -7.23 5.78 25.18
CA ALA A 48 -6.70 5.28 26.45
C ALA A 48 -6.69 6.35 27.57
N SER A 49 -6.74 7.64 27.22
CA SER A 49 -6.83 8.77 28.14
C SER A 49 -8.20 8.89 28.83
N GLY A 50 -9.18 8.07 28.45
CA GLY A 50 -10.59 8.32 28.74
C GLY A 50 -11.16 9.40 27.83
N GLY A 51 -12.42 9.26 27.43
CA GLY A 51 -13.09 10.21 26.52
C GLY A 51 -14.17 9.57 25.66
N LEU A 52 -14.80 10.42 24.83
CA LEU A 52 -15.81 9.99 23.86
C LEU A 52 -15.18 9.11 22.76
N GLN A 53 -15.97 8.14 22.31
CA GLN A 53 -15.62 7.29 21.18
C GLN A 53 -15.39 8.15 19.93
N THR A 54 -14.21 8.01 19.33
CA THR A 54 -13.81 8.74 18.12
C THR A 54 -13.89 7.81 16.93
N SER A 55 -14.41 8.29 15.80
CA SER A 55 -14.46 7.54 14.54
C SER A 55 -13.36 8.04 13.60
N VAL A 56 -12.59 7.13 13.03
CA VAL A 56 -11.52 7.40 12.08
C VAL A 56 -11.79 6.64 10.79
N THR A 57 -11.57 7.27 9.64
CA THR A 57 -11.74 6.59 8.35
C THR A 57 -10.62 5.56 8.14
N LEU A 58 -10.97 4.34 7.70
CA LEU A 58 -9.97 3.30 7.42
C LEU A 58 -8.99 3.71 6.31
N ASP A 59 -9.41 4.60 5.42
CA ASP A 59 -8.53 5.20 4.42
C ASP A 59 -7.39 6.03 5.00
N SER A 60 -7.52 6.54 6.22
CA SER A 60 -6.44 7.23 6.92
C SER A 60 -5.57 6.28 7.77
N VAL A 61 -6.02 5.05 7.99
CA VAL A 61 -5.32 4.06 8.83
C VAL A 61 -4.32 3.27 7.98
N LEU A 62 -3.08 3.20 8.43
CA LEU A 62 -2.05 2.36 7.84
C LEU A 62 -2.22 0.91 8.31
N TYR A 63 -2.18 0.70 9.62
CA TYR A 63 -2.40 -0.60 10.23
C TYR A 63 -2.80 -0.47 11.70
N VAL A 64 -3.39 -1.54 12.24
CA VAL A 64 -3.84 -1.61 13.64
C VAL A 64 -3.26 -2.87 14.26
N HIS A 65 -2.62 -2.72 15.40
CA HIS A 65 -2.13 -3.85 16.18
C HIS A 65 -2.42 -3.66 17.68
N ASN A 66 -2.39 -4.75 18.45
CA ASN A 66 -2.47 -4.67 19.90
C ASN A 66 -1.10 -4.65 20.59
N SER A 67 -1.12 -4.48 21.91
CA SER A 67 0.04 -4.53 22.80
C SER A 67 0.77 -5.88 22.81
N LYS A 68 0.13 -6.96 22.33
CA LYS A 68 0.73 -8.30 22.18
C LYS A 68 1.29 -8.54 20.76
N GLY A 69 1.33 -7.52 19.91
CA GLY A 69 1.85 -7.64 18.54
C GLY A 69 0.91 -8.34 17.54
N LYS A 70 -0.37 -8.58 17.90
CA LYS A 70 -1.37 -9.09 16.95
C LYS A 70 -1.85 -7.97 16.04
N LEU A 71 -1.70 -8.16 14.73
CA LEU A 71 -2.20 -7.29 13.68
C LEU A 71 -3.70 -7.57 13.44
N PHE A 72 -4.53 -6.54 13.54
CA PHE A 72 -5.98 -6.60 13.31
C PHE A 72 -6.37 -6.07 11.94
N TYR A 73 -5.64 -5.08 11.47
CA TYR A 73 -5.91 -4.42 10.20
C TYR A 73 -4.59 -4.05 9.52
N LEU A 74 -4.51 -4.27 8.22
CA LEU A 74 -3.43 -3.81 7.36
C LEU A 74 -4.07 -3.17 6.14
N SER A 75 -3.74 -1.90 5.88
CA SER A 75 -4.36 -1.21 4.76
C SER A 75 -4.04 -1.88 3.43
N PRO A 76 -5.01 -1.95 2.49
CA PRO A 76 -4.77 -2.49 1.16
C PRO A 76 -3.62 -1.79 0.43
N LYS A 77 -3.35 -0.52 0.73
CA LYS A 77 -2.23 0.24 0.14
C LYS A 77 -0.88 -0.30 0.60
N ILE A 78 -0.69 -0.59 1.89
CA ILE A 78 0.55 -1.19 2.40
C ILE A 78 0.76 -2.58 1.80
N ARG A 79 -0.30 -3.40 1.76
CA ARG A 79 -0.21 -4.74 1.15
C ARG A 79 0.21 -4.64 -0.32
N LYS A 80 -0.39 -3.73 -1.10
CA LYS A 80 0.00 -3.49 -2.50
C LYS A 80 1.43 -2.95 -2.62
N PHE A 81 1.86 -2.08 -1.71
CA PHE A 81 3.23 -1.56 -1.67
C PHE A 81 4.24 -2.70 -1.50
N PHE A 82 4.09 -3.53 -0.48
CA PHE A 82 4.99 -4.67 -0.27
C PHE A 82 4.91 -5.72 -1.37
N GLN A 83 3.72 -5.97 -1.94
CA GLN A 83 3.58 -6.81 -3.14
C GLN A 83 4.38 -6.27 -4.34
N LYS A 84 4.40 -4.94 -4.54
CA LYS A 84 5.28 -4.30 -5.52
C LYS A 84 6.75 -4.42 -5.13
N GLY A 85 7.10 -4.51 -3.85
CA GLY A 85 8.49 -4.66 -3.40
C GLY A 85 9.07 -6.07 -3.53
N LEU A 86 8.23 -7.11 -3.66
CA LEU A 86 8.68 -8.50 -3.61
C LEU A 86 9.78 -8.80 -4.63
N GLY A 87 10.86 -9.38 -4.13
CA GLY A 87 12.01 -9.73 -4.95
C GLY A 87 12.91 -8.55 -5.35
N ARG A 88 12.60 -7.32 -4.93
CA ARG A 88 13.37 -6.11 -5.25
C ARG A 88 14.24 -5.68 -4.06
N GLY A 89 15.24 -4.87 -4.36
CA GLY A 89 16.11 -4.22 -3.36
C GLY A 89 15.56 -2.88 -2.89
N GLY A 90 16.20 -2.33 -1.87
CA GLY A 90 15.83 -1.06 -1.27
C GLY A 90 16.57 -0.79 0.02
N VAL A 91 15.99 0.13 0.78
CA VAL A 91 16.47 0.55 2.10
C VAL A 91 15.31 0.51 3.09
N ILE A 92 15.53 -0.15 4.21
CA ILE A 92 14.66 -0.07 5.39
C ILE A 92 15.26 0.98 6.32
N ILE A 93 14.45 1.95 6.75
CA ILE A 93 14.82 2.89 7.80
C ILE A 93 14.12 2.42 9.07
N THR A 94 14.87 2.16 10.14
CA THR A 94 14.31 1.74 11.43
C THR A 94 13.74 2.93 12.19
N VAL A 95 12.93 2.67 13.22
CA VAL A 95 12.42 3.72 14.13
C VAL A 95 13.54 4.45 14.89
N THR A 96 14.74 3.87 14.99
CA THR A 96 15.92 4.51 15.58
C THR A 96 16.71 5.35 14.56
N GLY A 97 16.29 5.39 13.30
CA GLY A 97 16.97 6.11 12.22
C GLY A 97 18.11 5.33 11.55
N GLU A 98 18.32 4.07 11.90
CA GLU A 98 19.30 3.21 11.25
C GLU A 98 18.84 2.85 9.82
N SER A 99 19.77 2.86 8.87
CA SER A 99 19.52 2.53 7.48
C SER A 99 20.05 1.14 7.16
N ILE A 100 19.15 0.22 6.81
CA ILE A 100 19.47 -1.17 6.48
C ILE A 100 19.23 -1.36 4.96
N PRO A 101 20.29 -1.37 4.14
CA PRO A 101 20.16 -1.72 2.73
C PRO A 101 19.84 -3.20 2.58
N TYR A 102 18.93 -3.53 1.66
CA TYR A 102 18.57 -4.91 1.35
C TYR A 102 18.53 -5.15 -0.16
N ARG A 103 18.92 -6.35 -0.55
CA ARG A 103 18.95 -6.78 -1.96
C ARG A 103 17.62 -7.35 -2.42
N ARG A 104 16.91 -8.06 -1.53
CA ARG A 104 15.67 -8.75 -1.89
C ARG A 104 14.64 -8.71 -0.76
N LEU A 105 13.45 -8.25 -1.08
CA LEU A 105 12.29 -8.33 -0.19
C LEU A 105 11.57 -9.68 -0.28
N GLY A 106 11.24 -10.28 0.86
CA GLY A 106 10.48 -11.52 1.00
C GLY A 106 8.96 -11.30 1.11
N ARG A 107 8.19 -12.40 1.02
CA ARG A 107 6.72 -12.37 0.87
C ARG A 107 5.93 -12.32 2.17
N GLU A 108 6.54 -12.69 3.28
CA GLU A 108 5.79 -13.02 4.49
C GLU A 108 5.54 -11.78 5.36
N LEU A 109 4.26 -11.61 5.74
CA LEU A 109 3.77 -10.68 6.75
C LEU A 109 2.82 -11.49 7.63
N PHE A 110 3.31 -12.05 8.74
CA PHE A 110 2.48 -12.87 9.63
C PHE A 110 1.54 -12.00 10.49
N MET A 111 0.40 -12.55 10.91
CA MET A 111 -0.61 -11.79 11.68
C MET A 111 -0.18 -11.50 13.12
N PHE A 112 0.61 -12.38 13.72
CA PHE A 112 1.20 -12.18 15.04
C PHE A 112 2.67 -11.83 14.86
N GLU A 113 3.11 -10.75 15.49
CA GLU A 113 4.44 -10.18 15.28
C GLU A 113 4.70 -9.98 13.78
N PRO A 114 3.97 -9.06 13.12
CA PRO A 114 4.12 -8.86 11.70
C PRO A 114 5.55 -8.44 11.39
N LYS A 115 6.27 -9.30 10.67
CA LYS A 115 7.67 -9.12 10.29
C LYS A 115 7.78 -8.89 8.80
N LEU A 116 8.70 -8.03 8.40
CA LEU A 116 9.16 -7.89 7.03
C LEU A 116 10.40 -8.77 6.85
N VAL A 117 10.38 -9.60 5.82
CA VAL A 117 11.50 -10.48 5.47
C VAL A 117 12.35 -9.82 4.41
N TYR A 118 13.68 -9.83 4.58
CA TYR A 118 14.61 -9.28 3.60
C TYR A 118 15.93 -10.07 3.58
N GLN A 119 16.75 -9.82 2.55
CA GLN A 119 18.08 -10.40 2.39
C GLN A 119 19.08 -9.27 2.13
N THR A 120 20.25 -9.29 2.78
CA THR A 120 21.32 -8.31 2.58
C THR A 120 22.34 -8.83 1.57
N GLU A 121 23.31 -7.98 1.18
CA GLU A 121 24.40 -8.41 0.28
C GLU A 121 25.46 -9.22 1.03
N GLU A 122 25.75 -8.82 2.26
CA GLU A 122 26.79 -9.44 3.11
C GLU A 122 26.38 -10.83 3.59
N GLU A 123 25.08 -11.04 3.86
CA GLU A 123 24.52 -12.32 4.23
C GLU A 123 23.29 -12.65 3.37
N PRO A 124 23.37 -13.60 2.42
CA PRO A 124 22.20 -14.04 1.65
C PRO A 124 21.16 -14.79 2.52
N LYS A 125 21.39 -14.86 3.83
CA LYS A 125 20.46 -15.42 4.80
C LYS A 125 19.22 -14.56 4.91
N ARG A 126 18.14 -15.20 5.33
CA ARG A 126 16.83 -14.58 5.50
C ARG A 126 16.85 -13.80 6.81
N HIS A 127 16.76 -12.47 6.73
CA HIS A 127 16.60 -11.59 7.88
C HIS A 127 15.14 -11.20 8.07
N GLU A 128 14.77 -10.90 9.31
CA GLU A 128 13.42 -10.49 9.70
C GLU A 128 13.50 -9.24 10.56
N ILE A 129 12.60 -8.29 10.33
CA ILE A 129 12.43 -7.11 11.17
C ILE A 129 10.95 -6.89 11.44
N LEU A 130 10.59 -6.59 12.69
CA LEU A 130 9.20 -6.32 13.06
C LEU A 130 8.72 -5.05 12.36
N LEU A 131 7.49 -5.05 11.83
CA LEU A 131 6.88 -3.86 11.24
C LEU A 131 6.84 -2.69 12.21
N THR A 132 6.75 -2.95 13.52
CA THR A 132 6.75 -1.92 14.57
C THR A 132 8.09 -1.21 14.75
N ASP A 133 9.17 -1.82 14.27
CA ASP A 133 10.54 -1.29 14.38
C ASP A 133 11.01 -0.62 13.09
N ILE A 134 10.15 -0.61 12.06
CA ILE A 134 10.41 0.03 10.78
C ILE A 134 9.78 1.43 10.77
N HIS A 135 10.58 2.47 10.56
CA HIS A 135 10.09 3.82 10.27
C HIS A 135 9.54 3.89 8.85
N SER A 136 10.38 3.57 7.85
CA SER A 136 9.98 3.59 6.44
C SER A 136 10.67 2.50 5.63
N VAL A 137 10.06 2.14 4.50
CA VAL A 137 10.65 1.24 3.51
C VAL A 137 10.70 1.97 2.18
N ARG A 138 11.88 2.02 1.57
CA ARG A 138 12.11 2.65 0.28
C ARG A 138 12.65 1.63 -0.71
N PHE A 139 12.02 1.52 -1.87
CA PHE A 139 12.51 0.68 -2.96
C PHE A 139 13.57 1.40 -3.79
N ASP A 140 14.54 0.63 -4.30
CA ASP A 140 15.55 1.13 -5.22
C ASP A 140 14.96 1.51 -6.59
N HIS A 141 15.79 2.09 -7.45
CA HIS A 141 15.42 2.48 -8.83
C HIS A 141 14.93 1.33 -9.72
N THR A 142 15.01 0.07 -9.27
CA THR A 142 14.41 -1.10 -9.92
C THR A 142 12.88 -1.04 -10.05
N VAL A 143 12.22 -0.09 -9.37
CA VAL A 143 10.78 0.21 -9.57
C VAL A 143 10.47 0.76 -10.97
N SER A 144 11.49 1.22 -11.71
CA SER A 144 11.38 1.65 -13.11
C SER A 144 10.72 0.60 -14.01
N GLU A 145 10.86 -0.70 -13.73
CA GLU A 145 10.21 -1.75 -14.53
C GLU A 145 8.68 -1.61 -14.56
N TYR A 146 8.05 -1.22 -13.44
CA TYR A 146 6.60 -1.05 -13.37
C TYR A 146 6.16 0.20 -14.13
N ALA A 147 6.90 1.29 -14.01
CA ALA A 147 6.68 2.52 -14.78
C ALA A 147 6.87 2.26 -16.29
N VAL A 148 7.89 1.47 -16.66
CA VAL A 148 8.15 1.05 -18.03
C VAL A 148 6.98 0.24 -18.58
N LYS A 149 6.50 -0.78 -17.86
CA LYS A 149 5.34 -1.58 -18.27
C LYS A 149 4.08 -0.72 -18.44
N LYS A 150 3.81 0.19 -17.50
CA LYS A 150 2.68 1.13 -17.59
C LYS A 150 2.78 2.02 -18.81
N GLY A 151 3.94 2.63 -19.03
CA GLY A 151 4.12 3.54 -20.15
C GLY A 151 4.16 2.85 -21.50
N ALA A 152 4.69 1.62 -21.57
CA ALA A 152 4.63 0.80 -22.77
C ALA A 152 3.18 0.41 -23.11
N LEU A 153 2.42 -0.04 -22.11
CA LEU A 153 1.00 -0.39 -22.26
C LEU A 153 0.15 0.82 -22.67
N ALA A 154 0.36 1.97 -22.03
CA ALA A 154 -0.33 3.22 -22.36
C ALA A 154 -0.01 3.66 -23.80
N GLY A 155 1.27 3.63 -24.19
CA GLY A 155 1.70 3.97 -25.55
C GLY A 155 1.14 3.02 -26.60
N ALA A 156 1.15 1.71 -26.33
CA ALA A 156 0.60 0.70 -27.22
C ALA A 156 -0.92 0.87 -27.37
N SER A 157 -1.63 1.16 -26.27
CA SER A 157 -3.07 1.41 -26.30
C SER A 157 -3.40 2.66 -27.12
N PHE A 158 -2.68 3.75 -26.89
CA PHE A 158 -2.87 4.99 -27.64
C PHE A 158 -2.59 4.79 -29.14
N THR A 159 -1.50 4.09 -29.48
CA THR A 159 -1.15 3.76 -30.86
C THR A 159 -2.23 2.90 -31.52
N THR A 160 -2.80 1.93 -30.78
CA THR A 160 -3.87 1.05 -31.26
C THR A 160 -5.14 1.85 -31.55
N VAL A 161 -5.52 2.76 -30.66
CA VAL A 161 -6.67 3.67 -30.88
C VAL A 161 -6.44 4.53 -32.13
N LEU A 162 -5.26 5.15 -32.26
CA LEU A 162 -4.93 5.95 -33.45
C LEU A 162 -4.97 5.13 -34.75
N PHE A 163 -4.53 3.87 -34.71
CA PHE A 163 -4.62 2.95 -35.83
C PHE A 163 -6.07 2.63 -36.19
N LEU A 164 -6.92 2.31 -35.20
CA LEU A 164 -8.33 1.98 -35.43
C LEU A 164 -9.12 3.17 -35.98
N LEU A 165 -8.82 4.40 -35.54
CA LEU A 165 -9.44 5.63 -36.05
C LEU A 165 -9.19 5.90 -37.55
N LYS A 166 -8.23 5.20 -38.19
CA LYS A 166 -7.98 5.30 -39.64
C LYS A 166 -8.99 4.54 -40.50
N TYR A 167 -9.85 3.72 -39.88
CA TYR A 167 -10.91 2.97 -40.55
C TYR A 167 -12.26 3.59 -40.23
N LYS A 168 -12.98 4.04 -41.27
CA LYS A 168 -14.31 4.65 -41.12
C LYS A 168 -15.43 3.61 -41.10
N ALA A 169 -15.18 2.42 -41.64
CA ALA A 169 -16.11 1.32 -41.69
C ALA A 169 -15.37 -0.02 -41.53
N ILE A 170 -16.02 -1.00 -40.91
CA ILE A 170 -15.45 -2.34 -40.66
C ILE A 170 -15.02 -3.02 -41.97
N LYS A 171 -15.75 -2.81 -43.08
CA LYS A 171 -15.41 -3.35 -44.40
C LYS A 171 -14.02 -2.90 -44.91
N GLU A 172 -13.57 -1.72 -44.51
CA GLU A 172 -12.23 -1.23 -44.86
C GLU A 172 -11.11 -1.99 -44.15
N PHE A 173 -11.40 -2.59 -42.98
CA PHE A 173 -10.44 -3.40 -42.25
C PHE A 173 -10.13 -4.72 -42.98
N PHE A 174 -11.12 -5.25 -43.71
CA PHE A 174 -10.96 -6.43 -44.58
C PHE A 174 -10.29 -6.10 -45.93
N ASN A 175 -10.00 -4.84 -46.22
CA ASN A 175 -9.16 -4.48 -47.35
C ASN A 175 -7.68 -4.62 -46.95
N PHE A 176 -7.10 -5.79 -47.26
CA PHE A 176 -5.72 -6.10 -46.89
C PHE A 176 -4.70 -5.07 -47.35
N ASN A 177 -4.85 -4.49 -48.54
CA ASN A 177 -3.91 -3.47 -49.04
C ASN A 177 -3.96 -2.20 -48.17
N LYS A 178 -5.17 -1.74 -47.82
CA LYS A 178 -5.35 -0.62 -46.89
C LYS A 178 -4.84 -0.99 -45.48
N LEU A 179 -5.10 -2.22 -45.02
CA LEU A 179 -4.68 -2.73 -43.72
C LEU A 179 -3.15 -2.71 -43.57
N PHE A 180 -2.42 -3.30 -44.53
CA PHE A 180 -0.96 -3.35 -44.51
C PHE A 180 -0.32 -1.96 -44.58
N ARG A 181 -0.81 -1.08 -45.46
CA ARG A 181 -0.29 0.29 -45.57
C ARG A 181 -0.49 1.08 -44.28
N THR A 182 -1.67 0.97 -43.67
CA THR A 182 -1.99 1.66 -42.42
C THR A 182 -1.24 1.04 -41.25
N GLY A 183 -1.05 -0.28 -41.23
CA GLY A 183 -0.24 -0.99 -40.23
C GLY A 183 1.23 -0.57 -40.26
N SER A 184 1.82 -0.44 -41.45
CA SER A 184 3.20 0.07 -41.61
C SER A 184 3.35 1.50 -41.08
N ALA A 185 2.39 2.39 -41.38
CA ALA A 185 2.39 3.75 -40.83
C ALA A 185 2.18 3.77 -39.29
N ALA A 186 1.32 2.88 -38.77
CA ALA A 186 1.09 2.74 -37.35
C ALA A 186 2.32 2.18 -36.60
N TYR A 187 3.11 1.30 -37.23
CA TYR A 187 4.37 0.82 -36.67
C TYR A 187 5.36 1.97 -36.45
N LYS A 188 5.55 2.85 -37.43
CA LYS A 188 6.39 4.06 -37.30
C LYS A 188 5.88 5.00 -36.18
N THR A 189 4.56 5.09 -36.06
CA THR A 189 3.92 5.89 -35.00
C THR A 189 4.17 5.25 -33.62
N GLY A 190 3.96 3.94 -33.49
CA GLY A 190 4.14 3.20 -32.26
C GLY A 190 5.58 3.18 -31.76
N THR A 191 6.55 3.02 -32.66
CA THR A 191 7.99 3.10 -32.32
C THR A 191 8.42 4.47 -31.80
N THR A 192 7.62 5.52 -31.99
CA THR A 192 7.88 6.84 -31.42
C THR A 192 7.09 7.07 -30.13
N ILE A 193 5.79 6.77 -30.15
CA ILE A 193 4.89 7.02 -29.03
C ILE A 193 5.22 6.12 -27.84
N ILE A 194 5.45 4.83 -28.06
CA ILE A 194 5.66 3.86 -26.97
C ILE A 194 6.90 4.24 -26.13
N PRO A 195 8.08 4.54 -26.70
CA PRO A 195 9.21 5.01 -25.91
C PRO A 195 8.94 6.33 -25.18
N LEU A 196 8.31 7.31 -25.85
CA LEU A 196 8.00 8.61 -25.24
C LEU A 196 7.07 8.47 -24.03
N THR A 197 5.99 7.70 -24.15
CA THR A 197 5.08 7.44 -23.02
C THR A 197 5.76 6.66 -21.91
N THR A 198 6.65 5.72 -22.26
CA THR A 198 7.47 4.97 -21.31
C THR A 198 8.38 5.89 -20.50
N ILE A 199 9.14 6.77 -21.16
CA ILE A 199 10.01 7.75 -20.50
C ILE A 199 9.18 8.69 -19.62
N GLY A 200 8.05 9.18 -20.12
CA GLY A 200 7.14 10.04 -19.36
C GLY A 200 6.64 9.38 -18.07
N TRP A 201 6.27 8.09 -18.12
CA TRP A 201 5.87 7.34 -16.92
C TRP A 201 7.02 7.11 -15.94
N VAL A 202 8.23 6.84 -16.44
CA VAL A 202 9.42 6.70 -15.58
C VAL A 202 9.74 8.01 -14.86
N ALA A 203 9.69 9.13 -15.58
CA ALA A 203 9.88 10.46 -14.99
C ALA A 203 8.78 10.77 -13.97
N TYR A 204 7.52 10.51 -14.31
CA TYR A 204 6.38 10.69 -13.40
C TYR A 204 6.54 9.89 -12.11
N ASP A 205 6.88 8.60 -12.20
CA ASP A 205 7.10 7.73 -11.05
C ASP A 205 8.28 8.21 -10.19
N PHE A 206 9.33 8.73 -10.82
CA PHE A 206 10.49 9.32 -10.13
C PHE A 206 10.08 10.50 -9.24
N PHE A 207 9.24 11.42 -9.74
CA PHE A 207 8.83 12.59 -8.98
C PHE A 207 7.71 12.33 -7.96
N ARG A 208 6.82 11.35 -8.20
CA ARG A 208 5.66 11.11 -7.34
C ARG A 208 5.99 10.41 -6.01
N GLY A 209 7.20 9.87 -5.87
CA GLY A 209 7.63 9.24 -4.61
C GLY A 209 6.88 7.96 -4.25
N GLU A 210 6.29 7.22 -5.20
CA GLU A 210 5.61 5.92 -4.95
C GLU A 210 6.55 4.81 -4.43
N ARG A 211 7.82 5.13 -4.19
CA ARG A 211 8.90 4.22 -3.79
C ARG A 211 9.10 4.15 -2.30
N GLU A 212 8.56 5.11 -1.54
CA GLU A 212 8.70 5.15 -0.08
C GLU A 212 7.35 5.00 0.61
N LEU A 213 7.34 4.20 1.67
CA LEU A 213 6.19 4.04 2.55
C LEU A 213 6.66 4.24 3.99
N ILE A 214 6.13 5.27 4.64
CA ILE A 214 6.31 5.51 6.07
C ILE A 214 5.29 4.63 6.82
N LEU A 215 5.79 3.81 7.73
CA LEU A 215 5.00 2.92 8.58
C LEU A 215 4.83 3.47 9.99
N ASN A 216 5.88 4.02 10.60
CA ASN A 216 5.88 4.49 11.99
C ASN A 216 6.64 5.81 12.11
N PRO A 217 6.39 6.63 13.15
CA PRO A 217 7.23 7.78 13.43
C PRO A 217 8.64 7.36 13.89
N LEU A 218 9.61 8.27 13.74
CA LEU A 218 10.92 8.13 14.39
C LEU A 218 10.75 8.27 15.91
N LYS A 219 11.57 7.54 16.67
CA LYS A 219 11.59 7.56 18.14
C LYS A 219 12.64 8.53 18.68
#